data_AF-A0A410V6Z6-F1
#
_entry.id   AF-A0A410V6Z6-F1
#
_cell.length_a   1.000
_cell.length_b   1.000
_cell.length_c   1.000
_cell.angle_alpha   90.00
_cell.angle_beta   90.00
_cell.angle_gamma   90.00
#
_symmetry.space_group_name_H-M   'P 1'
#
loop_
_entity.id
_entity.type
_entity.pdbx_description
1 polymer ?
#
loop_
_entity_poly.entity_id
_entity_poly.type
_entity_poly.pdbx_seq_one_letter_code
_entity_poly.pdbx_strand_id
1 'polypeptide(L)'
;MRLIVGLLIGLAVGLGASIFVYPLWQNSGGTSKADKQPVTTDDAFYICSTKFTKERPLVIKSVNGVAKTLVMDWTGQDNYAVEQIDTVTYVAVARREDNGFDQLVLNRVTGEMSYSNHPSNSSKALLLDMCEQRIPWSACNGRMPMIRGGKPAECNFVINEFSCPRLKNLGVTNEAQFQCVPAERRF
;
A
#
# COMPACT_ATOMS: atom_id res chain seq x y z
N MET A 1 -67.00 21.45 -10.00
CA MET A 1 -66.89 21.93 -8.60
C MET A 1 -65.76 22.97 -8.60
N ARG A 2 -66.05 24.28 -8.53
CA ARG A 2 -66.08 25.13 -7.29
C ARG A 2 -64.78 24.94 -6.47
N LEU A 3 -63.90 25.90 -6.15
CA LEU A 3 -63.93 27.33 -5.81
C LEU A 3 -62.48 27.88 -5.99
N ILE A 4 -62.16 29.04 -6.58
CA ILE A 4 -62.16 30.44 -6.07
C ILE A 4 -61.61 30.64 -4.63
N VAL A 5 -60.86 31.75 -4.45
CA VAL A 5 -60.47 32.48 -3.22
C VAL A 5 -59.01 32.21 -2.80
N GLY A 6 -58.12 33.20 -2.63
CA GLY A 6 -58.32 34.65 -2.60
C GLY A 6 -56.99 35.41 -2.56
N LEU A 7 -57.02 36.55 -3.24
CA LEU A 7 -56.11 37.69 -3.17
C LEU A 7 -56.20 38.36 -1.78
N LEU A 8 -55.14 39.03 -1.29
CA LEU A 8 -55.13 40.42 -0.78
C LEU A 8 -53.98 40.69 0.23
N ILE A 9 -53.21 41.74 -0.08
CA ILE A 9 -52.75 42.85 0.80
C ILE A 9 -51.75 42.49 1.94
N GLY A 10 -50.65 43.19 2.17
CA GLY A 10 -50.42 44.61 1.94
C GLY A 10 -48.98 45.06 2.13
N LEU A 11 -48.77 46.26 1.59
CA LEU A 11 -47.53 47.02 1.50
C LEU A 11 -47.64 48.10 2.59
N ALA A 12 -46.70 48.15 3.53
CA ALA A 12 -46.57 49.27 4.47
C ALA A 12 -45.09 49.62 4.65
N VAL A 13 -44.75 50.76 4.07
CA VAL A 13 -43.49 51.48 4.21
C VAL A 13 -43.47 52.16 5.58
N GLY A 14 -42.34 52.11 6.28
CA GLY A 14 -42.15 52.82 7.54
C GLY A 14 -40.69 52.93 7.93
N LEU A 15 -40.01 53.94 7.37
CA LEU A 15 -38.71 54.45 7.83
C LEU A 15 -38.83 54.98 9.27
N GLY A 16 -37.99 54.47 10.16
CA GLY A 16 -37.80 55.00 11.51
C GLY A 16 -36.39 54.68 11.99
N ALA A 17 -35.49 55.64 11.88
CA ALA A 17 -34.14 55.56 12.40
C ALA A 17 -34.14 55.75 13.93
N SER A 18 -33.51 54.83 14.65
CA SER A 18 -33.04 55.02 16.03
C SER A 18 -31.80 54.16 16.28
N ILE A 19 -30.64 54.80 16.24
CA ILE A 19 -29.37 54.35 16.80
C ILE A 19 -29.54 54.24 18.32
N PHE A 20 -29.06 53.17 18.99
CA PHE A 20 -28.19 53.22 20.19
C PHE A 20 -27.99 51.83 20.89
N VAL A 21 -26.73 51.61 21.29
CA VAL A 21 -26.16 50.69 22.32
C VAL A 21 -26.03 49.18 22.01
N TYR A 22 -24.79 48.77 21.70
CA TYR A 22 -24.28 47.44 22.04
C TYR A 22 -24.15 47.29 23.57
N PRO A 23 -24.33 46.08 24.10
CA PRO A 23 -23.15 45.48 24.72
C PRO A 23 -22.89 44.02 24.30
N LEU A 24 -21.61 43.71 24.45
CA LEU A 24 -20.89 42.45 24.42
C LEU A 24 -21.62 41.20 24.99
N TRP A 25 -21.10 40.04 24.52
CA TRP A 25 -21.23 38.65 25.01
C TRP A 25 -22.44 37.84 24.46
N GLN A 26 -22.32 36.59 24.00
CA GLN A 26 -21.27 35.59 24.16
C GLN A 26 -21.44 34.43 23.15
N ASN A 27 -20.31 33.88 22.70
CA ASN A 27 -20.06 32.51 22.24
C ASN A 27 -21.28 31.57 22.01
N SER A 28 -21.47 31.19 20.76
CA SER A 28 -21.56 29.76 20.44
C SER A 28 -20.52 29.47 19.38
N GLY A 29 -19.37 28.97 19.85
CA GLY A 29 -18.35 28.38 19.01
C GLY A 29 -18.99 27.26 18.22
N GLY A 30 -19.29 27.54 16.95
CA GLY A 30 -19.35 26.53 15.93
C GLY A 30 -17.94 25.97 15.85
N THR A 31 -17.71 24.86 16.56
CA THR A 31 -16.58 23.99 16.34
C THR A 31 -16.69 23.52 14.90
N SER A 32 -16.08 24.28 13.99
CA SER A 32 -15.52 23.71 12.79
C SER A 32 -14.56 22.64 13.30
N LYS A 33 -15.05 21.40 13.36
CA LYS A 33 -14.18 20.24 13.25
C LYS A 33 -13.51 20.43 11.89
N ALA A 34 -12.41 21.18 11.89
CA ALA A 34 -11.36 20.93 10.93
C ALA A 34 -11.10 19.45 11.10
N ASP A 35 -11.61 18.64 10.17
CA ASP A 35 -11.11 17.30 9.96
C ASP A 35 -9.61 17.50 9.81
N LYS A 36 -8.87 17.22 10.90
CA LYS A 36 -7.42 17.27 10.89
C LYS A 36 -7.04 16.22 9.89
N GLN A 37 -6.79 16.68 8.67
CA GLN A 37 -6.32 15.85 7.59
C GLN A 37 -5.09 15.13 8.14
N PRO A 38 -5.06 13.79 8.08
CA PRO A 38 -3.99 13.02 8.69
C PRO A 38 -2.66 13.56 8.22
N VAL A 39 -1.76 13.88 9.15
CA VAL A 39 -0.41 14.34 8.79
C VAL A 39 0.30 13.14 8.18
N THR A 40 0.58 13.21 6.89
CA THR A 40 1.37 12.21 6.17
C THR A 40 2.83 12.61 6.21
N THR A 41 3.69 11.73 6.73
CA THR A 41 5.14 11.90 6.72
C THR A 41 5.78 10.75 5.95
N ASP A 42 6.71 11.09 5.07
CA ASP A 42 7.43 10.13 4.24
C ASP A 42 8.89 10.09 4.70
N ASP A 43 9.31 8.98 5.31
CA ASP A 43 10.70 8.74 5.70
C ASP A 43 11.38 7.87 4.64
N ALA A 44 12.54 8.29 4.12
CA ALA A 44 13.29 7.53 3.12
C ALA A 44 14.52 6.83 3.73
N PHE A 45 14.63 5.52 3.49
CA PHE A 45 15.77 4.67 3.83
C PHE A 45 16.42 4.17 2.54
N TYR A 46 17.69 3.77 2.61
CA TYR A 46 18.39 3.17 1.48
C TYR A 46 18.72 1.72 1.78
N ILE A 47 18.34 0.82 0.87
CA ILE A 47 18.56 -0.63 0.96
C ILE A 47 19.62 -1.05 -0.05
N CYS A 48 20.39 -2.07 0.33
CA CYS A 48 21.50 -2.62 -0.46
C CYS A 48 21.34 -4.13 -0.58
N SER A 49 21.77 -4.68 -1.71
CA SER A 49 21.84 -6.12 -1.93
C SER A 49 22.91 -6.45 -2.95
N THR A 50 23.50 -7.62 -2.81
CA THR A 50 24.41 -8.20 -3.80
C THR A 50 23.75 -8.41 -5.15
N LYS A 51 22.40 -8.37 -5.23
CA LYS A 51 21.64 -8.46 -6.47
C LYS A 51 21.46 -7.11 -7.19
N PHE A 52 21.80 -5.98 -6.55
CA PHE A 52 21.70 -4.66 -7.15
C PHE A 52 23.06 -3.99 -7.24
N THR A 53 23.33 -3.33 -8.36
CA THR A 53 24.57 -2.56 -8.55
C THR A 53 24.55 -1.20 -7.86
N LYS A 54 23.39 -0.76 -7.34
CA LYS A 54 23.18 0.54 -6.69
C LYS A 54 22.19 0.40 -5.53
N GLU A 55 22.36 1.23 -4.51
CA GLU A 55 21.40 1.39 -3.41
C GLU A 55 20.02 1.79 -3.96
N ARG A 56 18.95 1.32 -3.31
CA ARG A 56 17.56 1.62 -3.70
C ARG A 56 16.81 2.27 -2.55
N PRO A 57 15.91 3.24 -2.82
CA PRO A 57 15.14 3.86 -1.76
C PRO A 57 14.01 2.93 -1.28
N LEU A 58 13.79 2.92 0.02
CA LEU A 58 12.62 2.38 0.72
C LEU A 58 11.93 3.56 1.41
N VAL A 59 10.72 3.91 0.94
CA VAL A 59 9.96 5.04 1.50
C VAL A 59 8.89 4.50 2.45
N ILE A 60 8.90 4.97 3.70
CA ILE A 60 7.90 4.66 4.72
C ILE A 60 6.91 5.81 4.77
N LYS A 61 5.70 5.58 4.28
CA LYS A 61 4.59 6.52 4.40
C LYS A 61 3.86 6.28 5.71
N SER A 62 3.82 7.31 6.54
CA SER A 62 3.20 7.29 7.86
C SER A 62 2.00 8.21 7.92
N VAL A 63 1.00 7.84 8.71
CA VAL A 63 -0.18 8.66 9.02
C VAL A 63 -0.20 8.89 10.52
N ASN A 64 -0.18 10.15 10.95
CA ASN A 64 -0.13 10.54 12.37
C ASN A 64 1.04 9.87 13.12
N GLY A 65 2.20 9.77 12.48
CA GLY A 65 3.41 9.13 13.04
C GLY A 65 3.38 7.59 13.06
N VAL A 66 2.36 6.97 12.47
CA VAL A 66 2.24 5.50 12.37
C VAL A 66 2.48 5.06 10.93
N ALA A 67 3.49 4.23 10.70
CA ALA A 67 3.78 3.65 9.39
C ALA A 67 2.55 2.90 8.82
N LYS A 68 2.18 3.20 7.58
CA LYS A 68 1.03 2.60 6.87
C LYS A 68 1.42 1.91 5.58
N THR A 69 2.43 2.41 4.89
CA THR A 69 2.86 1.85 3.61
C THR A 69 4.36 1.89 3.50
N LEU A 70 4.95 0.79 3.04
CA LEU A 70 6.33 0.75 2.57
C LEU A 70 6.30 0.77 1.05
N VAL A 71 7.08 1.66 0.44
CA VAL A 71 7.20 1.77 -1.01
C VAL A 71 8.62 1.42 -1.39
N MET A 72 8.76 0.44 -2.27
CA MET A 72 10.05 -0.02 -2.75
C MET A 72 10.02 -0.03 -4.28
N ASP A 73 11.00 0.62 -4.91
CA ASP A 73 11.01 0.79 -6.35
C ASP A 73 11.99 -0.17 -7.04
N TRP A 74 11.54 -1.39 -7.32
CA TRP A 74 12.29 -2.35 -8.15
C TRP A 74 11.73 -2.51 -9.56
N THR A 75 10.45 -2.19 -9.77
CA THR A 75 9.79 -2.30 -11.09
C THR A 75 8.76 -1.19 -11.39
N GLY A 76 8.72 -0.08 -10.63
CA GLY A 76 7.80 1.04 -10.91
C GLY A 76 6.64 1.22 -9.92
N GLN A 77 6.93 1.20 -8.61
CA GLN A 77 6.03 1.28 -7.44
C GLN A 77 5.30 -0.01 -7.05
N ASP A 78 5.96 -0.83 -6.22
CA ASP A 78 5.25 -1.79 -5.36
C ASP A 78 4.94 -1.12 -4.02
N ASN A 79 3.65 -0.94 -3.71
CA ASN A 79 3.17 -0.42 -2.43
C ASN A 79 2.80 -1.59 -1.50
N TYR A 80 3.44 -1.66 -0.35
CA TYR A 80 3.21 -2.70 0.66
C TYR A 80 2.47 -2.10 1.86
N ALA A 81 1.26 -2.55 2.13
CA ALA A 81 0.50 -2.09 3.29
C ALA A 81 1.09 -2.71 4.56
N VAL A 82 1.37 -1.89 5.57
CA VAL A 82 1.86 -2.36 6.87
C VAL A 82 0.71 -3.06 7.60
N GLU A 83 0.83 -4.37 7.81
CA GLU A 83 -0.19 -5.20 8.47
C GLU A 83 0.14 -5.45 9.93
N GLN A 84 1.43 -5.53 10.29
CA GLN A 84 1.88 -5.74 11.67
C GLN A 84 3.03 -4.80 12.02
N ILE A 85 2.98 -4.26 13.24
CA ILE A 85 4.03 -3.45 13.84
C ILE A 85 4.39 -4.09 15.18
N ASP A 86 5.65 -4.51 15.30
CA ASP A 86 6.24 -4.91 16.58
C ASP A 86 7.25 -3.83 17.04
N THR A 87 7.72 -3.98 18.26
CA THR A 87 8.81 -3.22 18.87
C THR A 87 10.03 -3.11 17.96
N VAL A 88 10.37 -4.18 17.23
CA VAL A 88 11.55 -4.24 16.37
C VAL A 88 11.22 -4.24 14.88
N THR A 89 10.06 -4.75 14.46
CA THR A 89 9.80 -5.02 13.04
C THR A 89 8.56 -4.33 12.47
N TYR A 90 8.61 -4.04 11.18
CA TYR A 90 7.43 -3.81 10.34
C TYR A 90 7.22 -5.02 9.43
N VAL A 91 6.00 -5.54 9.38
CA VAL A 91 5.58 -6.53 8.38
C VAL A 91 4.61 -5.85 7.44
N ALA A 92 4.96 -5.78 6.15
CA ALA A 92 4.16 -5.17 5.12
C ALA A 92 3.87 -6.13 3.97
N VAL A 93 2.66 -6.06 3.42
CA VAL A 93 2.15 -7.00 2.42
C VAL A 93 1.58 -6.25 1.22
N ALA A 94 1.98 -6.66 0.02
CA ALA A 94 1.35 -6.26 -1.23
C ALA A 94 0.50 -7.44 -1.73
N ARG A 95 -0.81 -7.37 -1.49
CA ARG A 95 -1.75 -8.42 -1.90
C ARG A 95 -1.98 -8.37 -3.39
N ARG A 96 -2.03 -9.54 -4.01
CA ARG A 96 -2.39 -9.76 -5.40
C ARG A 96 -3.69 -10.56 -5.46
N GLU A 97 -4.23 -10.64 -6.65
CA GLU A 97 -5.41 -11.45 -6.90
C GLU A 97 -5.08 -12.96 -6.79
N ASP A 98 -6.10 -13.79 -6.64
CA ASP A 98 -5.96 -15.26 -6.53
C ASP A 98 -5.00 -15.70 -5.39
N ASN A 99 -5.10 -15.00 -4.26
CA ASN A 99 -4.34 -15.22 -3.02
C ASN A 99 -2.81 -15.09 -3.13
N GLY A 100 -2.29 -14.56 -4.24
CA GLY A 100 -0.87 -14.22 -4.33
C GLY A 100 -0.57 -13.00 -3.46
N PHE A 101 0.65 -12.89 -2.93
CA PHE A 101 1.11 -11.68 -2.25
C PHE A 101 2.63 -11.60 -2.24
N ASP A 102 3.15 -10.42 -1.98
CA ASP A 102 4.55 -10.18 -1.65
C ASP A 102 4.62 -9.66 -0.22
N GLN A 103 5.60 -10.10 0.56
CA GLN A 103 5.79 -9.66 1.94
C GLN A 103 7.19 -9.05 2.12
N LEU A 104 7.23 -7.96 2.89
CA LEU A 104 8.44 -7.35 3.40
C LEU A 104 8.44 -7.42 4.92
N VAL A 105 9.57 -7.84 5.50
CA VAL A 105 9.83 -7.72 6.94
C VAL A 105 11.04 -6.82 7.12
N LEU A 106 10.83 -5.64 7.70
CA LEU A 106 11.89 -4.66 7.98
C LEU A 106 12.18 -4.63 9.48
N ASN A 107 13.44 -4.84 9.86
CA ASN A 107 13.95 -4.55 11.19
C ASN A 107 14.24 -3.05 11.31
N ARG A 108 13.50 -2.37 12.18
CA ARG A 108 13.54 -0.91 12.38
C ARG A 108 14.78 -0.44 13.12
N VAL A 109 15.49 -1.35 13.79
CA VAL A 109 16.71 -1.08 14.55
C VAL A 109 17.93 -1.29 13.67
N THR A 110 18.00 -2.44 12.98
CA THR A 110 19.18 -2.82 12.18
C THR A 110 19.10 -2.40 10.72
N GLY A 111 17.93 -2.05 10.20
CA GLY A 111 17.72 -1.77 8.77
C GLY A 111 17.70 -3.01 7.90
N GLU A 112 17.86 -4.21 8.48
CA GLU A 112 17.76 -5.48 7.75
C GLU A 112 16.34 -5.69 7.24
N MET A 113 16.24 -6.16 6.01
CA MET A 113 14.97 -6.41 5.36
C MET A 113 14.97 -7.77 4.69
N SER A 114 13.91 -8.54 4.91
CA SER A 114 13.62 -9.74 4.11
C SER A 114 12.42 -9.49 3.20
N TYR A 115 12.52 -10.02 1.99
CA TYR A 115 11.45 -10.08 1.01
C TYR A 115 11.07 -11.54 0.81
N SER A 116 9.78 -11.84 0.80
CA SER A 116 9.26 -13.14 0.37
C SER A 116 8.16 -12.95 -0.69
N ASN A 117 8.28 -13.66 -1.82
CA ASN A 117 7.25 -13.69 -2.86
C ASN A 117 6.37 -14.93 -2.68
N HIS A 118 5.04 -14.78 -2.61
CA HIS A 118 4.07 -15.87 -2.54
C HIS A 118 3.22 -15.88 -3.82
N PRO A 119 3.45 -16.80 -4.77
CA PRO A 119 2.72 -16.85 -6.04
C PRO A 119 1.22 -17.13 -5.85
N SER A 120 0.40 -16.67 -6.79
CA SER A 120 -1.02 -17.02 -6.81
C SER A 120 -1.23 -18.52 -7.01
N ASN A 121 -2.42 -19.03 -6.68
CA ASN A 121 -2.75 -20.44 -6.89
C ASN A 121 -2.62 -20.84 -8.36
N SER A 122 -3.05 -19.96 -9.27
CA SER A 122 -2.92 -20.14 -10.71
C SER A 122 -1.45 -20.13 -11.17
N SER A 123 -0.62 -19.23 -10.64
CA SER A 123 0.83 -19.24 -10.92
C SER A 123 1.48 -20.55 -10.46
N LYS A 124 1.15 -21.02 -9.24
CA LYS A 124 1.66 -22.30 -8.71
C LYS A 124 1.35 -23.47 -9.64
N ALA A 125 0.16 -23.50 -10.23
CA ALA A 125 -0.22 -24.54 -11.20
C ALA A 125 0.69 -24.52 -12.44
N LEU A 126 0.92 -23.35 -13.04
CA LEU A 126 1.80 -23.23 -14.21
C LEU A 126 3.26 -23.58 -13.88
N LEU A 127 3.75 -23.15 -12.73
CA LEU A 127 5.10 -23.50 -12.26
C LEU A 127 5.23 -25.00 -12.02
N LEU A 128 4.19 -25.65 -11.49
CA LEU A 128 4.16 -27.11 -11.33
C LEU A 128 4.19 -27.82 -12.69
N ASP A 129 3.43 -27.36 -13.68
CA ASP A 129 3.46 -27.94 -15.04
C ASP A 129 4.85 -27.81 -15.68
N MET A 130 5.52 -26.67 -15.50
CA MET A 130 6.89 -26.48 -15.98
C MET A 130 7.86 -27.42 -15.27
N CYS A 131 7.65 -27.63 -13.98
CA CYS A 131 8.52 -28.43 -13.14
C CYS A 131 8.37 -29.95 -13.35
N GLU A 132 7.15 -30.39 -13.67
CA GLU A 132 6.86 -31.75 -14.14
C GLU A 132 7.21 -31.93 -15.63
N GLN A 133 7.92 -30.97 -16.23
CA GLN A 133 8.38 -30.97 -17.62
C GLN A 133 7.24 -31.11 -18.66
N ARG A 134 6.00 -30.78 -18.29
CA ARG A 134 4.85 -30.77 -19.21
C ARG A 134 4.91 -29.60 -20.18
N ILE A 135 5.56 -28.51 -19.77
CA ILE A 135 5.82 -27.35 -20.61
C ILE A 135 7.28 -26.91 -20.47
N PRO A 136 7.90 -26.38 -21.55
CA PRO A 136 9.25 -25.82 -21.49
C PRO A 136 9.24 -24.44 -20.80
N TRP A 137 10.41 -24.00 -20.34
CA TRP A 137 10.57 -22.70 -19.68
C TRP A 137 10.09 -21.51 -20.53
N SER A 138 10.34 -21.53 -21.83
CA SER A 138 9.88 -20.49 -22.76
C SER A 138 8.35 -20.35 -22.76
N ALA A 139 7.61 -21.44 -22.56
CA ALA A 139 6.16 -21.41 -22.46
C ALA A 139 5.68 -20.81 -21.12
N CYS A 140 6.44 -20.95 -20.04
CA CYS A 140 6.12 -20.29 -18.77
C CYS A 140 6.13 -18.77 -18.92
N ASN A 141 7.20 -18.20 -19.51
CA ASN A 141 7.29 -16.75 -19.70
C ASN A 141 6.17 -16.16 -20.56
N GLY A 142 5.69 -16.92 -21.55
CA GLY A 142 4.55 -16.50 -22.39
C GLY A 142 3.20 -16.60 -21.68
N ARG A 143 3.03 -17.58 -20.78
CA ARG A 143 1.74 -17.86 -20.11
C ARG A 143 1.57 -17.16 -18.78
N MET A 144 2.65 -16.96 -18.02
CA MET A 144 2.63 -16.35 -16.68
C MET A 144 2.03 -14.93 -16.64
N PRO A 145 2.34 -14.00 -17.57
CA PRO A 145 1.70 -12.69 -17.56
C PRO A 145 0.21 -12.72 -17.90
N MET A 146 -0.30 -13.81 -18.49
CA MET A 146 -1.73 -13.99 -18.77
C MET A 146 -2.49 -14.57 -17.57
N ILE A 147 -1.78 -14.99 -16.53
CA ILE A 147 -2.38 -15.51 -15.29
C ILE A 147 -2.69 -14.35 -14.36
N ARG A 148 -3.88 -14.41 -13.76
CA ARG A 148 -4.31 -13.46 -12.75
C ARG A 148 -3.34 -13.45 -11.56
N GLY A 149 -2.72 -12.29 -11.31
CA GLY A 149 -1.70 -12.13 -10.26
C GLY A 149 -0.33 -12.74 -10.60
N GLY A 150 -0.11 -13.26 -11.80
CA GLY A 150 1.15 -13.87 -12.22
C GLY A 150 2.24 -12.84 -12.53
N LYS A 151 3.48 -13.15 -12.14
CA LYS A 151 4.66 -12.31 -12.43
C LYS A 151 5.65 -13.11 -13.29
N PRO A 152 6.11 -12.63 -14.46
CA PRO A 152 7.02 -13.40 -15.33
C PRO A 152 8.30 -13.86 -14.63
N ALA A 153 8.81 -13.06 -13.69
CA ALA A 153 9.98 -13.41 -12.88
C ALA A 153 9.80 -14.70 -12.06
N GLU A 154 8.56 -15.12 -11.75
CA GLU A 154 8.24 -16.36 -11.03
C GLU A 154 8.68 -17.60 -11.82
N CYS A 155 8.74 -17.53 -13.15
CA CYS A 155 9.25 -18.63 -13.98
C CYS A 155 10.73 -18.98 -13.69
N ASN A 156 11.48 -18.10 -13.03
CA ASN A 156 12.85 -18.38 -12.62
C ASN A 156 12.95 -19.26 -11.35
N PHE A 157 11.85 -19.48 -10.61
CA PHE A 157 11.86 -20.33 -9.41
C PHE A 157 12.28 -21.77 -9.73
N VAL A 158 11.86 -22.28 -10.88
CA VAL A 158 12.13 -23.68 -11.28
C VAL A 158 13.53 -23.84 -11.90
N ILE A 159 14.17 -22.75 -12.32
CA ILE A 159 15.55 -22.79 -12.87
C ILE A 159 16.58 -22.86 -11.73
N ASN A 160 16.34 -22.14 -10.63
CA ASN A 160 17.35 -21.95 -9.57
C ASN A 160 17.30 -22.98 -8.43
N GLU A 161 16.25 -23.80 -8.32
CA GLU A 161 16.13 -24.83 -7.28
C GLU A 161 16.18 -26.25 -7.86
N PHE A 162 17.10 -27.05 -7.31
CA PHE A 162 17.32 -28.46 -7.63
C PHE A 162 16.03 -29.31 -7.54
N SER A 163 15.70 -29.98 -8.66
CA SER A 163 14.99 -31.27 -8.76
C SER A 163 13.66 -31.36 -8.00
N CYS A 164 12.67 -30.61 -8.49
CA CYS A 164 11.24 -30.71 -8.23
C CYS A 164 10.72 -31.96 -7.50
N PRO A 165 10.27 -31.83 -6.24
CA PRO A 165 9.32 -32.79 -5.71
C PRO A 165 8.00 -32.06 -5.43
N ARG A 166 7.24 -31.83 -6.53
CA ARG A 166 5.96 -31.08 -6.64
C ARG A 166 6.00 -29.67 -6.04
N LEU A 167 6.85 -28.79 -6.57
CA LEU A 167 7.09 -27.37 -6.18
C LEU A 167 6.64 -27.00 -4.75
N LYS A 168 7.55 -27.27 -3.83
CA LYS A 168 7.36 -28.26 -2.76
C LYS A 168 6.06 -28.04 -1.95
N ASN A 169 4.99 -28.59 -2.51
CA ASN A 169 3.58 -28.65 -2.14
C ASN A 169 2.96 -27.37 -1.54
N LEU A 170 2.82 -26.33 -2.37
CA LEU A 170 1.86 -25.20 -2.21
C LEU A 170 2.29 -23.98 -1.37
N GLY A 171 3.47 -24.00 -0.75
CA GLY A 171 3.97 -22.86 0.03
C GLY A 171 5.09 -22.07 -0.67
N VAL A 172 5.16 -22.05 -2.00
CA VAL A 172 6.34 -21.55 -2.74
C VAL A 172 6.65 -20.10 -2.38
N THR A 173 7.82 -19.89 -1.76
CA THR A 173 8.40 -18.59 -1.42
C THR A 173 9.79 -18.44 -2.01
N ASN A 174 10.08 -17.31 -2.65
CA ASN A 174 11.46 -16.89 -2.89
C ASN A 174 11.84 -15.82 -1.89
N GLU A 175 12.83 -16.14 -1.07
CA GLU A 175 13.33 -15.23 -0.06
C GLU A 175 14.58 -14.52 -0.57
N ALA A 176 14.59 -13.21 -0.39
CA ALA A 176 15.79 -12.41 -0.57
C ALA A 176 16.01 -11.59 0.69
N GLN A 177 17.24 -11.60 1.17
CA GLN A 177 17.66 -10.77 2.29
C GLN A 177 18.44 -9.58 1.75
N PHE A 178 18.12 -8.42 2.31
CA PHE A 178 18.70 -7.13 2.02
C PHE A 178 19.23 -6.61 3.33
N GLN A 179 20.50 -6.27 3.35
CA GLN A 179 21.11 -5.66 4.51
C GLN A 179 21.76 -4.38 4.02
N CYS A 180 21.22 -3.26 4.49
CA CYS A 180 22.00 -2.05 4.59
C CYS A 180 21.92 -1.55 6.02
N VAL A 181 23.08 -1.23 6.58
CA VAL A 181 23.22 -0.51 7.86
C VAL A 181 22.21 0.63 7.83
N PRO A 182 21.46 0.91 8.93
CA PRO A 182 20.47 1.98 8.91
C PRO A 182 21.18 3.19 8.34
N ALA A 183 20.66 3.69 7.21
CA ALA A 183 21.14 4.94 6.66
C ALA A 183 21.30 5.87 7.86
N GLU A 184 22.52 6.33 8.12
CA GLU A 184 22.71 7.53 8.93
C GLU A 184 21.60 8.46 8.48
N ARG A 185 20.65 8.82 9.37
CA ARG A 185 19.54 9.67 9.00
C ARG A 185 20.16 10.90 8.33
N ARG A 186 20.15 10.96 7.00
CA ARG A 186 20.66 12.11 6.28
C ARG A 186 19.52 13.11 6.30
N PHE A 187 19.49 13.87 7.39
CA PHE A 187 18.69 15.06 7.57
C PHE A 187 19.10 16.13 6.56
#